data_AF-A0A8X6YAI4-F1
#
_entry.id   AF-A0A8X6YAI4-F1
#
_cell.length_a   1.000
_cell.length_b   1.000
_cell.length_c   1.000
_cell.angle_alpha   90.00
_cell.angle_beta   90.00
_cell.angle_gamma   90.00
#
_symmetry.space_group_name_H-M   'P 1'
#
loop_
_entity.id
_entity.type
_entity.pdbx_description
1 polymer ?
#
loop_
_entity_poly.entity_id
_entity_poly.type
_entity_poly.pdbx_seq_one_letter_code
_entity_poly.pdbx_strand_id
1 'polypeptide(L)'
;MQPADRRRTMQETTLTVLGMNKKFRLWHGKDYANFISKDIQDLHQPYSDNVDRETTPRMPWHDVGLFVQGKVARDVARHFVLRWNHAKSEVYPMDSSYPYLMPKAYANMGDNIPSVLSDTIGTIFRAECQVLRSLSHWSGGILETERSIHEAYINVIQDSKYFLYIENQFFITQPSGEKNVFNGIADALYYRILKAYREKAPYHVYVVLPLLPAFEGELGTGTGTCIQAITYWNYKSICRGSTSLYQRLSKISE
;
A
#
# COMPACT_ATOMS: atom_id res chain seq x y z
N MET A 1 10.18 -10.13 32.84
CA MET A 1 9.09 -9.32 32.24
C MET A 1 7.95 -10.27 31.93
N GLN A 2 6.85 -10.15 32.67
CA GLN A 2 5.67 -10.98 32.45
C GLN A 2 4.96 -10.48 31.17
N PRO A 3 4.29 -11.34 30.37
CA PRO A 3 3.54 -10.92 29.18
C PRO A 3 2.51 -9.81 29.45
N ALA A 4 2.08 -9.65 30.70
CA ALA A 4 1.18 -8.59 31.17
C ALA A 4 1.79 -7.17 31.15
N ASP A 5 3.10 -7.02 30.96
CA ASP A 5 3.81 -5.72 31.04
C ASP A 5 3.91 -4.97 29.70
N ARG A 6 3.28 -5.47 28.63
CA ARG A 6 3.33 -4.83 27.30
C ARG A 6 2.27 -3.72 27.17
N ARG A 7 2.66 -2.53 27.64
CA ARG A 7 2.23 -1.16 27.24
C ARG A 7 0.72 -0.91 27.09
N ARG A 8 0.15 -0.31 28.13
CA ARG A 8 -1.14 0.41 28.15
C ARG A 8 -1.00 1.70 27.32
N THR A 9 -1.83 1.91 26.31
CA THR A 9 -1.93 3.19 25.58
C THR A 9 -3.22 3.91 25.97
N MET A 10 -3.25 5.24 25.85
CA MET A 10 -4.33 6.14 26.33
C MET A 10 -5.72 5.94 25.69
N GLN A 11 -5.92 4.93 24.83
CA GLN A 11 -7.20 4.63 24.16
C GLN A 11 -8.20 3.85 25.04
N GLU A 12 -7.83 3.51 26.28
CA GLU A 12 -8.58 2.59 27.14
C GLU A 12 -9.87 3.18 27.75
N THR A 13 -10.04 4.50 27.83
CA THR A 13 -11.21 5.12 28.50
C THR A 13 -12.53 4.90 27.76
N THR A 14 -12.50 4.84 26.41
CA THR A 14 -13.70 4.63 25.57
C THR A 14 -14.25 3.20 25.69
N LEU A 15 -13.39 2.23 26.01
CA LEU A 15 -13.75 0.81 26.07
C LEU A 15 -14.47 0.42 27.37
N THR A 16 -14.24 1.17 28.45
CA THR A 16 -14.99 1.02 29.71
C THR A 16 -16.46 1.39 29.54
N VAL A 17 -16.76 2.38 28.69
CA VAL A 17 -18.14 2.80 28.37
C VAL A 17 -18.91 1.71 27.62
N LEU A 18 -18.20 0.83 26.90
CA LEU A 18 -18.79 -0.27 26.12
C LEU A 18 -18.96 -1.59 26.89
N GLY A 19 -18.69 -1.62 28.20
CA GLY A 19 -18.96 -2.80 29.06
C GLY A 19 -18.00 -3.99 28.85
N MET A 20 -16.90 -3.82 28.13
CA MET A 20 -15.94 -4.88 27.77
C MET A 20 -14.89 -5.16 28.87
N ASN A 21 -15.36 -5.49 30.07
CA ASN A 21 -14.53 -5.48 31.30
C ASN A 21 -13.75 -6.78 31.62
N LYS A 22 -13.50 -7.69 30.67
CA LYS A 22 -12.75 -8.94 30.94
C LYS A 22 -11.82 -9.35 29.79
N LYS A 23 -10.51 -9.35 30.08
CA LYS A 23 -9.34 -9.74 29.25
C LYS A 23 -9.02 -8.78 28.09
N PHE A 24 -8.18 -7.79 28.38
CA PHE A 24 -7.60 -6.85 27.42
C PHE A 24 -6.87 -7.60 26.29
N ARG A 25 -7.53 -7.78 25.15
CA ARG A 25 -6.91 -8.25 23.89
C ARG A 25 -6.93 -7.06 22.94
N LEU A 26 -5.78 -6.69 22.37
CA LEU A 26 -5.76 -5.62 21.37
C LEU A 26 -6.44 -6.10 20.06
N TRP A 27 -6.17 -7.35 19.66
CA TRP A 27 -6.71 -7.96 18.45
C TRP A 27 -7.72 -9.05 18.79
N HIS A 28 -9.01 -8.81 18.49
CA HIS A 28 -10.11 -9.71 18.84
C HIS A 28 -10.44 -10.68 17.69
N GLY A 29 -10.63 -11.96 18.01
CA GLY A 29 -11.01 -12.98 17.03
C GLY A 29 -10.10 -12.98 15.79
N LYS A 30 -10.72 -12.80 14.62
CA LYS A 30 -10.05 -12.80 13.31
C LYS A 30 -9.06 -11.66 13.08
N ASP A 31 -9.09 -10.62 13.91
CA ASP A 31 -8.11 -9.52 13.88
C ASP A 31 -6.71 -9.97 14.38
N TYR A 32 -6.64 -11.07 15.14
CA TYR A 32 -5.37 -11.73 15.43
C TYR A 32 -5.03 -12.70 14.29
N ALA A 33 -4.21 -12.24 13.36
CA ALA A 33 -3.87 -12.97 12.15
C ALA A 33 -2.37 -13.17 11.93
N ASN A 34 -2.03 -14.25 11.25
CA ASN A 34 -0.73 -14.48 10.65
C ASN A 34 -0.94 -15.09 9.26
N PHE A 35 -0.85 -14.23 8.24
CA PHE A 35 -1.20 -14.58 6.86
C PHE A 35 -0.24 -15.56 6.17
N ILE A 36 0.95 -15.77 6.73
CA ILE A 36 1.87 -16.81 6.26
C ILE A 36 1.44 -18.17 6.83
N SER A 37 1.03 -18.18 8.09
CA SER A 37 0.62 -19.41 8.78
C SER A 37 -0.74 -19.92 8.31
N LYS A 38 -1.72 -19.03 8.16
CA LYS A 38 -3.09 -19.39 7.78
C LYS A 38 -3.87 -18.15 7.32
N ASP A 39 -4.51 -18.23 6.17
CA ASP A 39 -5.41 -17.19 5.68
C ASP A 39 -6.71 -17.14 6.49
N ILE A 40 -7.38 -15.99 6.47
CA ILE A 40 -8.59 -15.77 7.28
C ILE A 40 -9.76 -16.56 6.68
N GLN A 41 -10.32 -17.46 7.48
CA GLN A 41 -11.48 -18.27 7.13
C GLN A 41 -12.70 -17.87 7.96
N ASP A 42 -13.90 -18.34 7.59
CA ASP A 42 -15.14 -18.17 8.35
C ASP A 42 -15.44 -16.72 8.79
N LEU A 43 -15.37 -15.76 7.86
CA LEU A 43 -15.56 -14.33 8.15
C LEU A 43 -16.92 -13.99 8.81
N HIS A 44 -17.92 -14.84 8.67
CA HIS A 44 -19.21 -14.74 9.37
C HIS A 44 -19.09 -14.95 10.89
N GLN A 45 -17.96 -15.46 11.38
CA GLN A 45 -17.61 -15.59 12.79
C GLN A 45 -16.42 -14.67 13.12
N PRO A 46 -16.66 -13.36 13.36
CA PRO A 46 -15.57 -12.40 13.53
C PRO A 46 -14.81 -12.55 14.85
N TYR A 47 -15.47 -13.08 15.89
CA TYR A 47 -14.91 -13.20 17.25
C TYR A 47 -14.23 -14.54 17.54
N SER A 48 -14.29 -15.50 16.62
CA SER A 48 -13.51 -16.73 16.72
C SER A 48 -12.08 -16.47 16.24
N ASP A 49 -11.10 -17.10 16.88
CA ASP A 49 -9.70 -16.96 16.51
C ASP A 49 -9.40 -17.78 15.24
N ASN A 50 -8.60 -17.24 14.32
CA ASN A 50 -8.22 -17.94 13.09
C ASN A 50 -7.09 -18.95 13.31
N VAL A 51 -6.22 -18.66 14.27
CA VAL A 51 -5.04 -19.43 14.66
C VAL A 51 -4.97 -19.54 16.18
N ASP A 52 -4.31 -20.58 16.68
CA ASP A 52 -4.06 -20.71 18.11
C ASP A 52 -3.04 -19.67 18.58
N ARG A 53 -3.43 -18.86 19.57
CA ARG A 53 -2.63 -17.74 20.10
C ARG A 53 -1.48 -18.20 21.00
N GLU A 54 -1.55 -19.41 21.56
CA GLU A 54 -0.51 -19.94 22.45
C GLU A 54 0.70 -20.44 21.67
N THR A 55 0.48 -20.86 20.41
CA THR A 55 1.49 -21.48 19.55
C THR A 55 1.88 -20.61 18.36
N THR A 56 0.96 -19.79 17.83
CA THR A 56 1.19 -18.95 16.65
C THR A 56 1.25 -17.46 17.01
N PRO A 57 2.42 -16.80 16.88
CA PRO A 57 2.48 -15.35 17.02
C PRO A 57 1.77 -14.66 15.85
N ARG A 58 1.09 -13.54 16.12
CA ARG A 58 0.55 -12.69 15.05
C ARG A 58 1.66 -12.19 14.14
N MET A 59 1.33 -11.97 12.87
CA MET A 59 2.20 -11.23 11.95
C MET A 59 1.96 -9.73 12.17
N PRO A 60 2.98 -8.95 12.58
CA PRO A 60 2.84 -7.50 12.66
C PRO A 60 2.48 -6.90 11.31
N TRP A 61 1.70 -5.82 11.32
CA TRP A 61 1.33 -5.06 10.13
C TRP A 61 2.00 -3.70 10.19
N HIS A 62 2.90 -3.43 9.26
CA HIS A 62 3.58 -2.14 9.08
C HIS A 62 3.09 -1.53 7.77
N ASP A 63 2.56 -0.32 7.82
CA ASP A 63 1.90 0.34 6.70
C ASP A 63 1.99 1.86 6.82
N VAL A 64 1.70 2.56 5.73
CA VAL A 64 1.71 4.03 5.66
C VAL A 64 0.36 4.53 5.17
N GLY A 65 -0.26 5.39 5.99
CA GLY A 65 -1.51 6.08 5.65
C GLY A 65 -1.34 7.59 5.66
N LEU A 66 -2.22 8.30 4.94
CA LEU A 66 -2.26 9.75 4.90
C LEU A 66 -3.68 10.28 5.06
N PHE A 67 -3.82 11.38 5.79
CA PHE A 67 -5.04 12.14 5.89
C PHE A 67 -4.88 13.43 5.09
N VAL A 68 -5.85 13.72 4.22
CA VAL A 68 -5.89 14.96 3.41
C VAL A 68 -7.22 15.67 3.57
N GLN A 69 -7.19 16.99 3.49
CA GLN A 69 -8.38 17.84 3.59
C GLN A 69 -8.48 18.80 2.41
N GLY A 70 -9.64 19.46 2.29
CA GLY A 70 -9.86 20.48 1.29
C GLY A 70 -10.00 19.92 -0.13
N LYS A 71 -9.42 20.62 -1.11
CA LYS A 71 -9.62 20.33 -2.55
C LYS A 71 -9.16 18.92 -2.93
N VAL A 72 -8.04 18.48 -2.37
CA VAL A 72 -7.45 17.15 -2.60
C VAL A 72 -8.41 16.04 -2.17
N ALA A 73 -9.07 16.20 -1.01
CA ALA A 73 -10.09 15.25 -0.55
C ALA A 73 -11.29 15.19 -1.52
N ARG A 74 -11.62 16.28 -2.20
CA ARG A 74 -12.67 16.27 -3.24
C ARG A 74 -12.22 15.60 -4.52
N ASP A 75 -10.94 15.64 -4.86
CA ASP A 75 -10.39 14.88 -5.98
C ASP A 75 -10.49 13.37 -5.72
N VAL A 76 -10.18 12.93 -4.48
CA VAL A 76 -10.42 11.55 -4.02
C VAL A 76 -11.91 11.21 -4.09
N ALA A 77 -12.79 12.07 -3.59
CA ALA A 77 -14.24 11.86 -3.65
C ALA A 77 -14.76 11.78 -5.10
N ARG A 78 -14.23 12.58 -6.02
CA ARG A 78 -14.56 12.50 -7.45
C ARG A 78 -14.18 11.15 -8.05
N HIS A 79 -13.02 10.61 -7.71
CA HIS A 79 -12.64 9.27 -8.12
C HIS A 79 -13.63 8.21 -7.59
N PHE A 80 -14.06 8.32 -6.33
CA PHE A 80 -15.09 7.44 -5.77
C PHE A 80 -16.43 7.55 -6.53
N VAL A 81 -16.92 8.78 -6.75
CA VAL A 81 -18.18 9.04 -7.48
C VAL A 81 -18.14 8.44 -8.88
N LEU A 82 -17.03 8.61 -9.61
CA LEU A 82 -16.84 8.04 -10.94
C LEU A 82 -16.99 6.50 -10.90
N ARG A 83 -16.26 5.83 -10.00
CA ARG A 83 -16.30 4.37 -9.90
C ARG A 83 -17.65 3.83 -9.42
N TRP A 84 -18.28 4.51 -8.46
CA TRP A 84 -19.62 4.15 -7.99
C TRP A 84 -20.64 4.22 -9.12
N ASN A 85 -20.67 5.34 -9.86
CA ASN A 85 -21.60 5.52 -10.95
C ASN A 85 -21.36 4.52 -12.09
N HIS A 86 -20.09 4.20 -12.39
CA HIS A 86 -19.75 3.16 -13.36
C HIS A 86 -20.20 1.77 -12.91
N ALA A 87 -19.87 1.35 -11.68
CA ALA A 87 -20.32 0.05 -11.16
C ALA A 87 -21.85 -0.05 -11.13
N LYS A 88 -22.54 1.03 -10.75
CA LYS A 88 -24.00 1.10 -10.79
C LYS A 88 -24.52 0.95 -12.22
N SER A 89 -23.95 1.64 -13.21
CA SER A 89 -24.44 1.54 -14.59
C SER A 89 -24.30 0.13 -15.17
N GLU A 90 -23.25 -0.60 -14.77
CA GLU A 90 -23.01 -1.98 -15.22
C GLU A 90 -23.93 -2.99 -14.54
N VAL A 91 -24.16 -2.87 -13.23
CA VAL A 91 -24.81 -3.93 -12.45
C VAL A 91 -26.26 -3.60 -12.09
N TYR A 92 -26.56 -2.34 -11.74
CA TYR A 92 -27.86 -1.92 -11.20
C TYR A 92 -28.32 -0.56 -11.75
N PRO A 93 -28.45 -0.37 -13.08
CA PRO A 93 -28.71 0.95 -13.67
C PRO A 93 -30.03 1.57 -13.21
N MET A 94 -31.08 0.76 -13.06
CA MET A 94 -32.44 1.22 -12.74
C MET A 94 -32.83 1.08 -11.26
N ASP A 95 -31.98 0.46 -10.42
CA ASP A 95 -32.30 0.28 -9.01
C ASP A 95 -32.15 1.60 -8.24
N SER A 96 -33.26 2.13 -7.73
CA SER A 96 -33.29 3.39 -6.98
C SER A 96 -32.69 3.28 -5.57
N SER A 97 -32.48 2.07 -5.06
CA SER A 97 -31.82 1.82 -3.77
C SER A 97 -30.35 2.26 -3.77
N TYR A 98 -29.74 2.31 -4.95
CA TYR A 98 -28.37 2.78 -5.16
C TYR A 98 -28.42 4.07 -5.97
N PRO A 99 -28.34 5.26 -5.36
CA PRO A 99 -28.42 6.51 -6.11
C PRO A 99 -27.15 6.76 -6.92
N TYR A 100 -27.27 7.40 -8.08
CA TYR A 100 -26.12 8.02 -8.73
C TYR A 100 -25.60 9.16 -7.86
N LEU A 101 -24.28 9.25 -7.73
CA LEU A 101 -23.63 10.26 -6.93
C LEU A 101 -23.18 11.44 -7.78
N MET A 102 -23.19 12.63 -7.18
CA MET A 102 -22.72 13.86 -7.81
C MET A 102 -21.56 14.46 -7.00
N PRO A 103 -20.46 14.88 -7.65
CA PRO A 103 -19.35 15.48 -6.94
C PRO A 103 -19.73 16.88 -6.45
N LYS A 104 -19.40 17.21 -5.20
CA LYS A 104 -19.63 18.56 -4.65
C LYS A 104 -18.70 19.58 -5.34
N ALA A 105 -19.21 20.76 -5.67
CA ALA A 105 -18.44 21.85 -6.31
C ALA A 105 -17.42 22.52 -5.39
N TYR A 106 -16.20 22.81 -5.85
CA TYR A 106 -15.09 23.34 -5.04
C TYR A 106 -15.33 24.70 -4.36
N ALA A 107 -16.47 25.34 -4.57
CA ALA A 107 -16.88 26.51 -3.81
C ALA A 107 -17.28 26.14 -2.37
N ASN A 108 -17.11 27.08 -1.44
CA ASN A 108 -17.53 26.96 -0.04
C ASN A 108 -17.01 25.67 0.63
N MET A 109 -15.72 25.40 0.45
CA MET A 109 -15.01 24.37 1.23
C MET A 109 -14.99 24.86 2.69
N GLY A 110 -15.84 24.31 3.56
CA GLY A 110 -15.60 24.47 4.98
C GLY A 110 -14.31 23.76 5.38
N ASP A 111 -13.58 24.30 6.35
CA ASP A 111 -12.40 23.67 6.96
C ASP A 111 -12.79 22.69 8.09
N ASN A 112 -14.03 22.20 8.05
CA ASN A 112 -14.59 21.41 9.13
C ASN A 112 -14.05 19.98 9.06
N ILE A 113 -13.10 19.68 9.95
CA ILE A 113 -12.74 18.32 10.29
C ILE A 113 -13.91 17.72 11.07
N PRO A 114 -14.44 16.54 10.68
CA PRO A 114 -15.45 15.84 11.46
C PRO A 114 -15.00 15.71 12.92
N SER A 115 -15.85 16.08 13.88
CA SER A 115 -15.48 16.04 15.31
C SER A 115 -15.02 14.66 15.77
N VAL A 116 -15.52 13.58 15.16
CA VAL A 116 -15.07 12.21 15.43
C VAL A 116 -13.58 11.96 15.13
N LEU A 117 -12.96 12.82 14.32
CA LEU A 117 -11.54 12.74 13.96
C LEU A 117 -10.67 13.75 14.73
N SER A 118 -11.26 14.61 15.57
CA SER A 118 -10.49 15.65 16.28
C SER A 118 -9.39 15.06 17.16
N ASP A 119 -9.66 13.90 17.76
CA ASP A 119 -8.78 13.27 18.74
C ASP A 119 -7.80 12.26 18.10
N THR A 120 -7.97 11.97 16.81
CA THR A 120 -7.14 11.00 16.06
C THR A 120 -6.22 11.65 15.05
N ILE A 121 -6.53 12.87 14.60
CA ILE A 121 -5.69 13.61 13.67
C ILE A 121 -4.55 14.27 14.46
N GLY A 122 -3.32 13.88 14.11
CA GLY A 122 -2.11 14.53 14.62
C GLY A 122 -1.88 15.91 14.01
N THR A 123 -0.64 16.39 14.06
CA THR A 123 -0.27 17.68 13.47
C THR A 123 -0.56 17.71 11.96
N ILE A 124 -1.32 18.69 11.53
CA ILE A 124 -1.62 18.92 10.11
C ILE A 124 -0.58 19.89 9.53
N PHE A 125 0.02 19.50 8.42
CA PHE A 125 0.96 20.33 7.67
C PHE A 125 0.33 20.80 6.36
N ARG A 126 0.65 22.03 5.95
CA ARG A 126 0.29 22.53 4.62
C ARG A 126 1.31 21.99 3.61
N ALA A 127 0.80 21.33 2.58
CA ALA A 127 1.60 20.83 1.47
C ALA A 127 0.83 20.99 0.16
N GLU A 128 1.57 21.11 -0.94
CA GLU A 128 1.00 20.96 -2.28
C GLU A 128 0.80 19.47 -2.54
N CYS A 129 -0.43 19.07 -2.81
CA CYS A 129 -0.80 17.68 -2.99
C CYS A 129 -1.55 17.50 -4.31
N GLN A 130 -1.22 16.44 -5.02
CA GLN A 130 -1.89 16.02 -6.25
C GLN A 130 -2.36 14.57 -6.07
N VAL A 131 -3.64 14.32 -6.33
CA VAL A 131 -4.16 12.95 -6.38
C VAL A 131 -3.75 12.30 -7.69
N LEU A 132 -3.26 11.07 -7.61
CA LEU A 132 -2.85 10.25 -8.75
C LEU A 132 -3.59 8.91 -8.66
N ARG A 133 -3.72 8.21 -9.79
CA ARG A 133 -4.39 6.91 -9.85
C ARG A 133 -3.87 6.04 -11.00
N SER A 134 -4.20 4.76 -10.90
CA SER A 134 -4.16 3.81 -12.02
C SER A 134 -5.61 3.41 -12.32
N LEU A 135 -6.13 3.78 -13.48
CA LEU A 135 -7.53 3.57 -13.83
C LEU A 135 -7.65 3.25 -15.32
N SER A 136 -8.59 2.39 -15.68
CA SER A 136 -8.86 2.01 -17.06
C SER A 136 -10.35 1.80 -17.28
N HIS A 137 -10.72 1.48 -18.52
CA HIS A 137 -12.10 1.26 -18.91
C HIS A 137 -12.85 0.28 -17.99
N TRP A 138 -12.27 -0.89 -17.71
CA TRP A 138 -12.96 -1.92 -16.92
C TRP A 138 -13.18 -1.54 -15.44
N SER A 139 -12.38 -0.61 -14.91
CA SER A 139 -12.35 -0.30 -13.47
C SER A 139 -13.06 1.02 -13.12
N GLY A 140 -13.30 1.89 -14.10
CA GLY A 140 -13.96 3.17 -13.91
C GLY A 140 -14.56 3.80 -15.16
N GLY A 141 -14.75 3.04 -16.25
CA GLY A 141 -15.46 3.49 -17.44
C GLY A 141 -14.77 4.59 -18.25
N ILE A 142 -13.48 4.87 -18.01
CA ILE A 142 -12.74 5.89 -18.76
C ILE A 142 -12.29 5.34 -20.13
N LEU A 143 -12.18 6.21 -21.13
CA LEU A 143 -11.76 5.83 -22.48
C LEU A 143 -10.24 5.58 -22.53
N GLU A 144 -9.47 6.55 -22.07
CA GLU A 144 -8.01 6.47 -22.04
C GLU A 144 -7.53 5.95 -20.69
N THR A 145 -6.67 4.93 -20.70
CA THR A 145 -6.10 4.39 -19.47
C THR A 145 -5.17 5.40 -18.81
N GLU A 146 -5.48 5.75 -17.55
CA GLU A 146 -4.68 6.65 -16.74
C GLU A 146 -3.64 5.85 -15.93
N ARG A 147 -2.39 6.33 -15.96
CA ARG A 147 -1.25 5.74 -15.27
C ARG A 147 -0.46 6.78 -14.47
N SER A 148 -1.15 7.79 -13.94
CA SER A 148 -0.53 8.97 -13.32
C SER A 148 0.32 8.64 -12.08
N ILE A 149 0.01 7.56 -11.34
CA ILE A 149 0.90 7.04 -10.28
C ILE A 149 2.26 6.62 -10.85
N HIS A 150 2.25 5.85 -11.94
CA HIS A 150 3.47 5.35 -12.57
C HIS A 150 4.33 6.50 -13.10
N GLU A 151 3.73 7.45 -13.79
CA GLU A 151 4.42 8.63 -14.33
C GLU A 151 5.07 9.47 -13.22
N ALA A 152 4.34 9.71 -12.12
CA ALA A 152 4.90 10.43 -10.98
C ALA A 152 6.07 9.68 -10.32
N TYR A 153 5.99 8.36 -10.19
CA TYR A 153 7.11 7.55 -9.70
C TYR A 153 8.37 7.73 -10.55
N ILE A 154 8.24 7.67 -11.88
CA ILE A 154 9.37 7.85 -12.80
C ILE A 154 9.96 9.26 -12.67
N ASN A 155 9.10 10.29 -12.66
CA ASN A 155 9.54 11.68 -12.55
C ASN A 155 10.27 11.95 -11.22
N VAL A 156 9.70 11.52 -10.09
CA VAL A 156 10.31 11.70 -8.76
C VAL A 156 11.69 11.02 -8.69
N ILE A 157 11.81 9.81 -9.24
CA ILE A 157 13.10 9.10 -9.29
C ILE A 157 14.11 9.88 -10.12
N GLN A 158 13.75 10.30 -11.33
CA GLN A 158 14.66 11.00 -12.25
C GLN A 158 15.10 12.37 -11.71
N ASP A 159 14.21 13.10 -11.03
CA ASP A 159 14.46 14.45 -10.55
C ASP A 159 15.13 14.53 -9.17
N SER A 160 15.06 13.45 -8.39
CA SER A 160 15.68 13.34 -7.06
C SER A 160 17.14 13.79 -7.04
N LYS A 161 17.63 14.35 -5.93
CA LYS A 161 18.99 14.93 -5.85
C LYS A 161 19.95 14.16 -4.94
N TYR A 162 19.47 13.73 -3.76
CA TYR A 162 20.34 13.22 -2.70
C TYR A 162 20.06 11.77 -2.33
N PHE A 163 18.79 11.41 -2.13
CA PHE A 163 18.45 10.04 -1.80
C PHE A 163 17.01 9.71 -2.20
N LEU A 164 16.71 8.42 -2.24
CA LEU A 164 15.35 7.86 -2.31
C LEU A 164 15.15 6.89 -1.15
N TYR A 165 13.97 6.94 -0.55
CA TYR A 165 13.50 5.97 0.43
C TYR A 165 12.23 5.32 -0.09
N ILE A 166 12.25 3.99 -0.20
CA ILE A 166 11.16 3.19 -0.78
C ILE A 166 10.78 2.11 0.23
N GLU A 167 9.63 2.28 0.88
CA GLU A 167 8.91 1.19 1.54
C GLU A 167 7.83 0.68 0.60
N ASN A 168 7.85 -0.61 0.25
CA ASN A 168 6.81 -1.19 -0.61
C ASN A 168 6.62 -2.68 -0.32
N GLN A 169 5.41 -3.19 -0.55
CA GLN A 169 5.10 -4.60 -0.38
C GLN A 169 5.80 -5.46 -1.45
N PHE A 170 5.97 -4.91 -2.66
CA PHE A 170 6.60 -5.59 -3.78
C PHE A 170 7.67 -4.70 -4.43
N PHE A 171 8.69 -5.34 -5.00
CA PHE A 171 9.71 -4.69 -5.82
C PHE A 171 9.89 -5.47 -7.13
N ILE A 172 8.83 -5.44 -7.95
CA ILE A 172 8.80 -6.13 -9.24
C ILE A 172 8.93 -5.09 -10.34
N THR A 173 10.12 -5.00 -10.91
CA THR A 173 10.42 -4.07 -11.99
C THR A 173 11.55 -4.60 -12.87
N GLN A 174 11.50 -4.25 -14.15
CA GLN A 174 12.52 -4.62 -15.12
C GLN A 174 12.79 -3.46 -16.08
N PRO A 175 13.94 -3.48 -16.78
CA PRO A 175 14.24 -2.53 -17.84
C PRO A 175 13.19 -2.58 -18.96
N SER A 176 13.04 -1.47 -19.66
CA SER A 176 12.21 -1.36 -20.85
C SER A 176 12.71 -2.34 -21.92
N GLY A 177 11.80 -3.11 -22.51
CA GLY A 177 12.12 -4.14 -23.51
C GLY A 177 12.14 -5.58 -22.98
N GLU A 178 12.08 -5.77 -21.66
CA GLU A 178 11.80 -7.10 -21.09
C GLU A 178 10.36 -7.54 -21.39
N LYS A 179 10.18 -8.85 -21.62
CA LYS A 179 8.91 -9.39 -22.13
C LYS A 179 7.80 -9.52 -21.09
N ASN A 180 8.14 -9.48 -19.81
CA ASN A 180 7.21 -9.88 -18.73
C ASN A 180 6.81 -8.73 -17.81
N VAL A 181 7.67 -7.72 -17.62
CA VAL A 181 7.46 -6.63 -16.67
C VAL A 181 7.76 -5.30 -17.36
N PHE A 182 6.78 -4.39 -17.35
CA PHE A 182 6.77 -3.23 -18.26
C PHE A 182 6.84 -1.85 -17.58
N ASN A 183 6.89 -1.79 -16.25
CA ASN A 183 6.78 -0.51 -15.55
C ASN A 183 8.02 0.41 -15.65
N GLY A 184 9.19 -0.09 -16.06
CA GLY A 184 10.37 0.77 -16.29
C GLY A 184 10.96 1.47 -15.05
N ILE A 185 10.47 1.19 -13.83
CA ILE A 185 11.04 1.76 -12.59
C ILE A 185 12.50 1.35 -12.41
N ALA A 186 12.89 0.14 -12.83
CA ALA A 186 14.27 -0.33 -12.82
C ALA A 186 15.19 0.55 -13.67
N ASP A 187 14.73 1.03 -14.82
CA ASP A 187 15.49 1.95 -15.66
C ASP A 187 15.62 3.32 -15.02
N ALA A 188 14.53 3.86 -14.48
CA ALA A 188 14.57 5.14 -13.79
C ALA A 188 15.59 5.11 -12.64
N LEU A 189 15.58 4.06 -11.81
CA LEU A 189 16.55 3.88 -10.73
C LEU A 189 17.97 3.72 -11.25
N TYR A 190 18.18 2.85 -12.25
CA TYR A 190 19.49 2.61 -12.84
C TYR A 190 20.10 3.89 -13.41
N TYR A 191 19.36 4.61 -14.26
CA TYR A 191 19.87 5.84 -14.89
C TYR A 191 20.10 6.94 -13.86
N ARG A 192 19.26 7.03 -12.83
CA ARG A 192 19.45 8.00 -11.76
C ARG A 192 20.72 7.72 -10.95
N ILE A 193 20.99 6.47 -10.60
CA ILE A 193 22.21 6.07 -9.87
C ILE A 193 23.44 6.27 -10.76
N LEU A 194 23.37 5.85 -12.03
CA LEU A 194 24.43 6.05 -13.01
C LEU A 194 24.78 7.53 -13.20
N LYS A 195 23.78 8.41 -13.22
CA LYS A 195 24.00 9.87 -13.25
C LYS A 195 24.80 10.35 -12.04
N ALA A 196 24.41 9.96 -10.82
CA ALA A 196 25.13 10.33 -9.60
C ALA A 196 26.58 9.83 -9.61
N TYR A 197 26.79 8.59 -10.06
CA TYR A 197 28.12 7.99 -10.19
C TYR A 197 29.01 8.80 -11.14
N ARG A 198 28.49 9.15 -12.33
CA ARG A 198 29.22 9.98 -13.32
C ARG A 198 29.54 11.37 -12.79
N GLU A 199 28.62 11.96 -12.04
CA GLU A 199 28.78 13.29 -11.42
C GLU A 199 29.65 13.25 -10.14
N LYS A 200 30.08 12.07 -9.69
CA LYS A 200 30.79 11.85 -8.42
C LYS A 200 30.05 12.44 -7.21
N ALA A 201 28.72 12.44 -7.26
CA ALA A 201 27.86 12.98 -6.21
C ALA A 201 27.40 11.87 -5.25
N PRO A 202 27.38 12.13 -3.93
CA PRO A 202 26.82 11.17 -2.98
C PRO A 202 25.32 11.00 -3.23
N TYR A 203 24.88 9.77 -3.46
CA TYR A 203 23.49 9.45 -3.73
C TYR A 203 23.12 8.07 -3.20
N HIS A 204 22.03 7.97 -2.44
CA HIS A 204 21.63 6.74 -1.75
C HIS A 204 20.21 6.32 -2.11
N VAL A 205 20.00 5.02 -2.30
CA VAL A 205 18.66 4.45 -2.49
C VAL A 205 18.43 3.39 -1.44
N TYR A 206 17.43 3.60 -0.59
CA TYR A 206 17.03 2.66 0.45
C TYR A 206 15.73 1.98 0.01
N VAL A 207 15.74 0.65 -0.02
CA VAL A 207 14.56 -0.16 -0.38
C VAL A 207 14.27 -1.10 0.77
N VAL A 208 13.09 -0.95 1.37
CA VAL A 208 12.59 -1.76 2.49
C VAL A 208 11.42 -2.59 1.98
N LEU A 209 11.58 -3.91 2.07
CA LEU A 209 10.61 -4.90 1.60
C LEU A 209 10.28 -5.89 2.73
N PRO A 210 9.08 -6.48 2.71
CA PRO A 210 8.82 -7.64 3.58
C PRO A 210 9.81 -8.77 3.26
N LEU A 211 10.27 -9.47 4.29
CA LEU A 211 11.20 -10.60 4.12
C LEU A 211 10.60 -11.73 3.28
N LEU A 212 9.29 -11.93 3.40
CA LEU A 212 8.52 -12.89 2.62
C LEU A 212 7.19 -12.26 2.19
N PRO A 213 6.70 -12.57 0.98
CA PRO A 213 5.32 -12.26 0.58
C PRO A 213 4.31 -12.89 1.54
N ALA A 214 3.30 -12.12 1.96
CA ALA A 214 2.28 -12.56 2.91
C ALA A 214 1.17 -13.39 2.24
N PHE A 215 1.49 -14.61 1.83
CA PHE A 215 0.54 -15.60 1.36
C PHE A 215 0.62 -16.85 2.24
N GLU A 216 -0.51 -17.55 2.40
CA GLU A 216 -0.52 -18.83 3.12
C GLU A 216 0.34 -19.85 2.37
N GLY A 217 1.20 -20.55 3.12
CA GLY A 217 2.00 -21.64 2.59
C GLY A 217 3.45 -21.61 3.08
N GLU A 218 4.18 -22.67 2.76
CA GLU A 218 5.58 -22.82 3.16
C GLU A 218 6.51 -22.65 1.95
N LEU A 219 7.58 -21.86 2.13
CA LEU A 219 8.55 -21.63 1.06
C LEU A 219 9.26 -22.94 0.70
N GLY A 220 9.32 -23.25 -0.60
CA GLY A 220 9.96 -24.47 -1.10
C GLY A 220 9.05 -25.70 -1.15
N THR A 221 7.79 -25.59 -0.70
CA THR A 221 6.79 -26.66 -0.84
C THR A 221 5.76 -26.32 -1.92
N GLY A 222 4.93 -27.29 -2.32
CA GLY A 222 3.87 -27.06 -3.31
C GLY A 222 2.79 -26.06 -2.86
N THR A 223 2.59 -25.89 -1.55
CA THR A 223 1.61 -24.94 -1.00
C THR A 223 2.11 -23.49 -1.07
N GLY A 224 3.42 -23.27 -1.16
CA GLY A 224 4.02 -21.93 -1.24
C GLY A 224 4.21 -21.37 -2.65
N THR A 225 3.49 -21.86 -3.66
CA THR A 225 3.70 -21.47 -5.07
C THR A 225 3.58 -19.95 -5.30
N CYS A 226 2.62 -19.28 -4.65
CA CYS A 226 2.47 -17.81 -4.73
C CYS A 226 3.68 -17.08 -4.13
N ILE A 227 4.15 -17.54 -2.95
CA ILE A 227 5.34 -16.99 -2.28
C ILE A 227 6.56 -17.14 -3.20
N GLN A 228 6.74 -18.31 -3.82
CA GLN A 228 7.85 -18.58 -4.73
C GLN A 228 7.80 -17.69 -5.97
N ALA A 229 6.64 -17.53 -6.59
CA ALA A 229 6.47 -16.70 -7.79
C ALA A 229 6.82 -15.23 -7.53
N ILE A 230 6.30 -14.65 -6.46
CA ILE A 230 6.60 -13.25 -6.09
C ILE A 230 8.08 -13.11 -5.70
N THR A 231 8.60 -14.05 -4.92
CA THR A 231 10.01 -14.05 -4.52
C THR A 231 10.93 -14.12 -5.74
N TYR A 232 10.60 -14.93 -6.74
CA TYR A 232 11.33 -14.99 -8.02
C TYR A 232 11.39 -13.62 -8.68
N TRP A 233 10.26 -12.92 -8.82
CA TRP A 233 10.21 -11.63 -9.49
C TRP A 233 10.88 -10.51 -8.69
N ASN A 234 10.78 -10.51 -7.36
CA ASN A 234 11.55 -9.61 -6.51
C ASN A 234 13.05 -9.81 -6.74
N TYR A 235 13.55 -11.04 -6.67
CA TYR A 235 14.97 -11.31 -6.91
C TYR A 235 15.42 -10.97 -8.32
N LYS A 236 14.58 -11.23 -9.34
CA LYS A 236 14.89 -10.89 -10.73
C LYS A 236 14.99 -9.38 -10.97
N SER A 237 14.25 -8.60 -10.19
CA SER A 237 14.32 -7.14 -10.22
C SER A 237 15.57 -6.63 -9.51
N ILE A 238 15.92 -7.22 -8.37
CA ILE A 238 17.00 -6.76 -7.49
C ILE A 238 18.37 -7.22 -7.98
N CYS A 239 18.61 -8.54 -8.08
CA CYS A 239 19.97 -9.08 -8.23
C CYS A 239 20.16 -10.33 -9.08
N ARG A 240 19.09 -11.00 -9.54
CA ARG A 240 19.18 -12.22 -10.33
C ARG A 240 18.91 -11.97 -11.81
N GLY A 241 19.82 -12.39 -12.67
CA GLY A 241 19.74 -12.22 -14.11
C GLY A 241 20.47 -10.95 -14.60
N SER A 242 20.90 -10.99 -15.86
CA SER A 242 21.75 -9.97 -16.47
C SER A 242 21.11 -8.58 -16.57
N THR A 243 19.78 -8.51 -16.45
CA THR A 243 18.98 -7.28 -16.54
C THR A 243 18.51 -6.76 -15.18
N SER A 244 18.84 -7.44 -14.08
CA SER A 244 18.54 -6.97 -12.72
C SER A 244 19.29 -5.69 -12.36
N LEU A 245 18.74 -4.88 -11.44
CA LEU A 245 19.31 -3.59 -11.08
C LEU A 245 20.76 -3.71 -10.59
N TYR A 246 21.05 -4.65 -9.69
CA TYR A 246 22.41 -4.87 -9.16
C TYR A 246 23.39 -5.27 -10.26
N GLN A 247 23.03 -6.25 -11.11
CA GLN A 247 23.93 -6.74 -12.17
C GLN A 247 24.22 -5.68 -13.24
N ARG A 248 23.28 -4.76 -13.47
CA ARG A 248 23.53 -3.61 -14.36
C ARG A 248 24.48 -2.61 -13.70
N LEU A 249 24.32 -2.35 -12.40
CA LEU A 249 25.16 -1.41 -11.65
C LEU A 249 26.60 -1.92 -11.47
N SER A 250 26.79 -3.21 -11.22
CA SER A 250 28.12 -3.80 -11.02
C SER A 250 29.03 -3.68 -12.24
N LYS A 251 28.45 -3.63 -13.45
CA LYS A 251 29.20 -3.45 -14.71
C LYS A 251 29.70 -2.04 -14.96
N ILE A 252 29.24 -1.06 -14.18
CA ILE A 252 29.67 0.35 -14.31
C ILE A 252 30.91 0.62 -13.43
N SER A 253 31.10 -0.19 -12.39
CA SER A 253 32.25 -0.12 -11.49
C SER A 253 33.49 -0.87 -11.98
N GLU A 254 33.36 -1.65 -13.06
CA GLU A 254 34.48 -2.26 -13.80
C GLU A 254 35.02 -1.29 -14.86
#